data_AF-A0A659SC09-F1
#
_entry.id   AF-A0A659SC09-F1
#
_cell.length_a   1.000
_cell.length_b   1.000
_cell.length_c   1.000
_cell.angle_alpha   90.00
_cell.angle_beta   90.00
_cell.angle_gamma   90.00
#
_symmetry.space_group_name_H-M   'P 1'
#
loop_
_entity.id
_entity.type
_entity.pdbx_description
1 polymer ?
#
loop_
_entity_poly.entity_id
_entity_poly.type
_entity_poly.pdbx_seq_one_letter_code
_entity_poly.pdbx_strand_id
1 'polypeptide(L)'
;HYRITLALAGFRQEDLDIQLEGTRLTVKGTPEQPENEPKWLHQGLVMQPFSLSFTLAENMEVSGATFTNGLLHIDLTRNEPETIAPQRIAINERSALNS
;
A
#
# COMPACT_ATOMS: atom_id res chain seq x y z
N HIS A 1 -12.09 -2.62 -3.91
CA HIS A 1 -11.16 -2.57 -2.75
C HIS A 1 -10.21 -3.76 -2.86
N TYR A 2 -8.91 -3.51 -2.83
CA TYR A 2 -7.87 -4.53 -2.85
C TYR A 2 -7.12 -4.52 -1.52
N ARG A 3 -6.50 -5.63 -1.15
CA ARG A 3 -5.72 -5.72 0.08
C ARG A 3 -4.49 -6.59 -0.15
N ILE A 4 -3.33 -6.10 0.31
CA ILE A 4 -2.13 -6.90 0.49
C ILE A 4 -2.13 -7.40 1.93
N THR A 5 -1.96 -8.71 2.14
CA THR A 5 -1.84 -9.31 3.48
C THR A 5 -0.51 -10.04 3.60
N LEU A 6 0.27 -9.72 4.63
CA LEU A 6 1.55 -10.34 4.93
C LEU A 6 1.50 -11.01 6.30
N ALA A 7 1.98 -12.26 6.38
CA ALA A 7 2.20 -12.95 7.64
C ALA A 7 3.57 -12.57 8.19
N LEU A 8 3.57 -11.80 9.27
CA LEU A 8 4.74 -11.23 9.94
C LEU A 8 4.69 -11.56 11.44
N ALA A 9 4.23 -12.78 11.77
CA ALA A 9 4.19 -13.25 13.15
C ALA A 9 5.58 -13.18 13.79
N GLY A 10 5.63 -12.64 15.01
CA GLY A 10 6.87 -12.40 15.75
C GLY A 10 7.39 -10.97 15.65
N PHE A 11 7.02 -10.19 14.63
CA PHE A 11 7.38 -8.77 14.56
C PHE A 11 6.47 -7.93 15.46
N ARG A 12 7.03 -6.89 16.08
CA ARG A 12 6.25 -5.81 16.67
C ARG A 12 5.96 -4.75 15.64
N GLN A 13 4.96 -3.90 15.90
CA GLN A 13 4.62 -2.83 14.96
C GLN A 13 5.79 -1.85 14.79
N GLU A 14 6.51 -1.55 15.87
CA GLU A 14 7.70 -0.68 15.84
C GLU A 14 8.88 -1.23 15.02
N ASP A 15 8.91 -2.55 14.77
CA ASP A 15 9.94 -3.19 13.95
C ASP A 15 9.65 -3.07 12.44
N LEU A 16 8.47 -2.57 12.06
CA LEU A 16 7.96 -2.54 10.70
C LEU A 16 7.94 -1.12 10.14
N ASP A 17 8.38 -0.98 8.90
CA ASP A 17 8.35 0.27 8.13
C ASP A 17 7.64 0.03 6.80
N ILE A 18 6.73 0.94 6.44
CA ILE A 18 5.94 0.87 5.20
C ILE A 18 6.05 2.21 4.50
N GLN A 19 6.56 2.20 3.28
CA GLN A 19 6.82 3.40 2.50
C GLN A 19 6.26 3.26 1.09
N LEU A 20 5.64 4.33 0.59
CA LEU A 20 5.18 4.42 -0.79
C LEU A 20 5.94 5.54 -1.50
N GLU A 21 6.75 5.19 -2.49
CA GLU A 21 7.49 6.14 -3.33
C GLU A 21 6.99 6.01 -4.78
N GLY A 22 6.22 6.98 -5.26
CA GLY A 22 5.51 6.87 -6.53
C GLY A 22 4.56 5.66 -6.52
N THR A 23 4.79 4.68 -7.39
CA THR A 23 4.03 3.42 -7.44
C THR A 23 4.69 2.27 -6.68
N ARG A 24 5.87 2.48 -6.08
CA ARG A 24 6.62 1.44 -5.37
C ARG A 24 6.23 1.45 -3.90
N LEU A 25 5.45 0.44 -3.48
CA LEU A 25 5.17 0.19 -2.07
C LEU A 25 6.23 -0.76 -1.51
N THR A 26 6.93 -0.36 -0.45
CA THR A 26 7.96 -1.16 0.21
C THR A 26 7.57 -1.42 1.66
N VAL A 27 7.70 -2.67 2.09
CA VAL A 27 7.50 -3.10 3.47
C VAL A 27 8.82 -3.68 3.96
N LYS A 28 9.36 -3.12 5.03
CA LYS A 28 10.56 -3.60 5.69
C LYS A 28 10.22 -4.04 7.10
N GLY A 29 10.93 -5.06 7.58
CA GLY A 29 10.90 -5.43 8.98
C GLY A 29 12.32 -5.68 9.45
N THR A 30 12.69 -5.07 10.58
CA THR A 30 13.97 -5.31 11.23
C THR A 30 13.67 -5.70 12.67
N PRO A 31 13.76 -7.00 13.02
CA PRO A 31 13.46 -7.42 14.38
C PRO A 31 14.50 -6.84 15.33
N GLU A 32 14.06 -6.36 16.49
CA GLU A 32 14.94 -6.02 17.60
C GLU A 32 15.84 -7.22 17.95
N GLN A 33 17.16 -7.03 17.91
CA GLN A 33 18.08 -8.08 18.34
C GLN A 33 18.18 -8.07 19.86
N PRO A 34 17.99 -9.21 20.53
CA PRO A 34 18.18 -9.28 21.98
C PRO A 34 19.66 -9.03 22.33
N GLU A 35 19.91 -8.24 23.38
CA GLU A 35 21.28 -7.94 23.85
C GLU A 35 22.09 -9.18 24.20
N ASN A 36 21.41 -10.27 24.58
CA ASN A 36 22.02 -11.56 24.84
C ASN A 36 21.29 -12.61 24.00
N GLU A 37 22.03 -13.40 23.21
CA GLU A 37 21.45 -14.53 22.49
C GLU A 37 21.04 -15.63 23.49
N PRO A 38 19.75 -15.94 23.63
CA PRO A 38 19.32 -17.04 24.48
C PRO A 38 19.82 -18.37 23.91
N LYS A 39 20.22 -19.30 24.79
CA LYS A 39 20.55 -20.66 24.39
C LYS A 39 19.26 -21.44 24.12
N TRP A 40 19.01 -21.74 22.86
CA TRP A 40 17.88 -22.56 22.44
C TRP A 40 18.25 -24.05 22.45
N LEU A 41 17.37 -24.91 22.97
CA LEU A 41 17.46 -26.36 22.74
C LEU A 41 17.08 -26.70 21.29
N HIS A 42 16.09 -25.99 20.74
CA HIS A 42 15.66 -26.05 19.35
C HIS A 42 15.00 -24.73 18.95
N GLN A 43 15.30 -24.24 17.74
CA GLN A 43 14.73 -23.02 17.19
C GLN A 43 14.19 -23.30 15.79
N GLY A 44 12.88 -23.56 15.69
CA GLY A 44 12.23 -23.90 14.41
C GLY A 44 11.90 -22.70 13.53
N LEU A 45 12.00 -21.48 14.05
CA LEU A 45 11.74 -20.24 13.34
C LEU A 45 12.80 -19.21 13.75
N VAL A 46 13.38 -18.55 12.75
CA VAL A 46 14.33 -17.47 12.94
C VAL A 46 13.74 -16.22 12.31
N MET A 47 13.70 -15.14 13.06
CA MET A 47 13.32 -13.83 12.53
C MET A 47 14.56 -13.16 11.96
N GLN A 48 14.48 -12.75 10.70
CA GLN A 48 15.55 -12.06 10.00
C GLN A 48 15.00 -10.74 9.44
N PRO A 49 15.83 -9.71 9.30
CA PRO A 49 15.44 -8.52 8.58
C PRO A 49 14.96 -8.86 7.16
N PHE A 50 13.93 -8.18 6.70
CA PHE A 50 13.40 -8.36 5.35
C PHE A 50 13.06 -7.03 4.68
N SER A 51 12.99 -7.06 3.34
CA SER A 51 12.44 -5.99 2.52
C SER A 51 11.64 -6.61 1.38
N LEU A 52 10.35 -6.30 1.32
CA LEU A 52 9.43 -6.71 0.26
C LEU A 52 8.95 -5.47 -0.48
N SER A 53 8.90 -5.52 -1.81
CA SER A 53 8.43 -4.42 -2.63
C SER A 53 7.38 -4.86 -3.62
N PHE A 54 6.37 -4.01 -3.81
CA PHE A 54 5.26 -4.20 -4.74
C PHE A 54 5.25 -3.01 -5.72
N THR A 55 4.90 -3.28 -6.98
CA THR A 55 4.55 -2.22 -7.93
C THR A 55 3.03 -2.08 -7.92
N LEU A 56 2.51 -0.94 -7.50
CA LEU A 56 1.11 -0.61 -7.63
C LEU A 56 0.83 -0.10 -9.05
N ALA A 57 -0.41 -0.27 -9.53
CA ALA A 57 -0.83 0.42 -10.74
C ALA A 57 -0.98 1.92 -10.46
N GLU A 58 -0.84 2.76 -11.48
CA GLU A 58 -0.89 4.23 -11.35
C GLU A 58 -2.20 4.74 -10.74
N ASN A 59 -3.30 4.02 -10.95
CA ASN A 59 -4.61 4.36 -10.44
C ASN A 59 -4.92 3.69 -9.09
N MET A 60 -3.91 3.17 -8.38
CA MET A 60 -4.08 2.58 -7.05
C MET A 60 -3.50 3.49 -5.98
N GLU A 61 -4.26 3.66 -4.90
CA GLU A 61 -3.91 4.48 -3.75
C GLU A 61 -3.97 3.64 -2.48
N VAL A 62 -3.06 3.89 -1.53
CA VAL A 62 -3.09 3.26 -0.21
C VAL A 62 -4.08 4.01 0.67
N SER A 63 -5.12 3.32 1.14
CA SER A 63 -6.14 3.91 2.01
C SER A 63 -5.83 3.74 3.50
N GLY A 64 -4.97 2.78 3.86
CA GLY A 64 -4.56 2.55 5.23
C GLY A 64 -3.77 1.26 5.43
N ALA A 65 -3.19 1.10 6.62
CA ALA A 65 -2.52 -0.12 7.03
C ALA A 65 -2.86 -0.46 8.49
N THR A 66 -3.03 -1.76 8.78
CA THR A 66 -3.30 -2.26 10.13
C THR A 66 -2.46 -3.50 10.40
N PHE A 67 -1.91 -3.61 11.61
CA PHE A 67 -1.16 -4.78 12.05
C PHE A 67 -1.86 -5.41 13.26
N THR A 68 -2.30 -6.66 13.12
CA THR A 68 -3.00 -7.37 14.19
C THR A 68 -2.70 -8.85 14.14
N ASN A 69 -2.45 -9.47 15.30
CA ASN A 69 -2.20 -10.91 15.44
C ASN A 69 -1.12 -11.45 14.48
N GLY A 70 -0.06 -10.67 14.24
CA GLY A 70 1.02 -11.05 13.33
C GLY A 70 0.68 -10.95 11.84
N LEU A 71 -0.43 -10.30 11.47
CA LEU A 71 -0.81 -10.03 10.08
C LEU A 71 -0.78 -8.53 9.82
N LEU A 72 -0.05 -8.14 8.77
CA LEU A 72 -0.10 -6.79 8.23
C LEU A 72 -1.07 -6.75 7.06
N HIS A 73 -2.08 -5.90 7.16
CA HIS A 73 -3.03 -5.61 6.09
C HIS A 73 -2.78 -4.20 5.55
N ILE A 74 -2.58 -4.09 4.25
CA ILE A 74 -2.46 -2.81 3.55
C ILE A 74 -3.64 -2.70 2.58
N ASP A 75 -4.51 -1.75 2.85
CA ASP A 75 -5.73 -1.50 2.09
C ASP A 75 -5.46 -0.56 0.92
N LEU A 76 -5.99 -0.95 -0.25
CA LEU A 76 -5.79 -0.26 -1.50
C LEU A 76 -7.14 0.06 -2.15
N THR A 77 -7.29 1.30 -2.60
CA THR A 77 -8.41 1.77 -3.41
C THR A 77 -7.94 1.97 -4.84
N ARG A 78 -8.83 1.71 -5.80
CA ARG A 78 -8.58 2.01 -7.19
C ARG A 78 -9.36 3.27 -7.54
N ASN A 79 -8.65 4.32 -7.94
CA ASN A 79 -9.22 5.57 -8.39
C ASN A 79 -9.39 5.49 -9.91
N GLU A 80 -10.50 4.92 -10.38
CA GLU A 80 -10.88 5.06 -11.79
C GLU A 80 -11.60 6.39 -11.94
N PRO A 81 -11.20 7.26 -12.89
CA PRO A 81 -11.96 8.49 -13.13
C PRO A 81 -13.40 8.09 -13.43
N GLU A 82 -14.34 8.65 -12.67
CA GLU A 82 -15.76 8.55 -12.99
C GLU A 82 -15.89 8.93 -14.46
N THR A 83 -16.42 8.00 -15.25
CA THR A 83 -16.58 8.22 -16.69
C THR A 83 -17.47 9.45 -16.85
N ILE A 84 -16.86 10.60 -17.15
CA ILE A 84 -17.61 11.83 -17.41
C ILE A 84 -18.50 11.48 -18.59
N ALA A 85 -19.81 11.39 -18.33
CA ALA A 85 -20.76 11.09 -19.38
C ALA A 85 -20.54 12.13 -20.49
N PRO A 86 -20.42 11.71 -21.76
CA PRO A 86 -20.14 12.63 -22.85
C PRO A 86 -21.21 13.73 -22.85
N GLN A 87 -20.78 14.98 -22.64
CA GLN A 87 -21.70 16.11 -22.62
C GLN A 87 -21.99 16.53 -24.07
N ARG A 88 -23.28 16.65 -24.40
CA ARG A 88 -23.69 17.17 -25.71
C ARG A 88 -23.43 18.68 -25.77
N ILE A 89 -22.59 19.11 -26.70
CA ILE A 89 -22.37 20.53 -27.01
C ILE A 89 -23.45 20.97 -28.01
N ALA A 90 -24.19 22.04 -27.69
CA ALA A 90 -25.13 22.64 -28.64
C ALA A 90 -24.38 23.44 -29.71
N ILE A 91 -24.72 23.23 -30.98
CA ILE A 91 -24.23 24.05 -32.09
C ILE A 91 -25.23 25.18 -32.30
N ASN A 92 -24.87 26.39 -31.88
CA ASN A 92 -25.67 27.60 -32.09
C ASN A 92 -25.11 28.39 -33.28
N GLU A 93 -25.99 28.98 -34.08
CA GLU A 93 -25.58 29.95 -35.09
C GLU A 93 -24.99 31.17 -34.38
N ARG A 94 -23.77 31.57 -34.77
CA ARG A 94 -23.24 32.88 -34.40
C ARG A 94 -24.14 33.91 -35.06
N SER A 95 -25.01 34.53 -34.27
CA SER A 95 -25.63 35.79 -34.69
C SER A 95 -24.49 36.80 -34.80
N ALA A 96 -24.00 36.96 -36.04
CA ALA A 96 -23.18 38.12 -36.36
C ALA A 96 -24.05 39.33 -36.01
N LEU A 97 -23.57 40.11 -35.04
CA LEU A 97 -24.15 41.39 -34.66
C LEU A 97 -24.40 42.20 -35.95
N ASN A 98 -25.66 42.29 -36.35
CA ASN A 98 -26.09 43.14 -37.44
C ASN A 98 -26.00 44.59 -36.95
N SER A 99 -25.14 45.34 -37.64
CA SER A 99 -25.18 46.80 -37.90
C SER A 99 -25.10 47.76 -36.72
#